data_AF-A0A1L9CW14-F1
#
_entry.id   AF-A0A1L9CW14-F1
#
_cell.length_a   1.000
_cell.length_b   1.000
_cell.length_c   1.000
_cell.angle_alpha   90.00
_cell.angle_beta   90.00
_cell.angle_gamma   90.00
#
_symmetry.space_group_name_H-M   'P 1'
#
loop_
_entity.id
_entity.type
_entity.pdbx_description
1 polymer ?
#
loop_
_entity_poly.entity_id
_entity_poly.type
_entity_poly.pdbx_seq_one_letter_code
_entity_poly.pdbx_strand_id
1 'polypeptide(L)'
;MSKRRLSLYGLSGQIGSIAVTLLGLLLLTFFIGRLMPADPVRAIVGEDATRETYEQVYHALGFDRPLWQQFVYYLGDVFTGNFGTSIRTGRPVIEDIISVMPATIELATFAILIGAGLGIPMGVYAAVKKDRWQDHLVRVLSLFGHSMPIFWTGMIALIVFYAHLGLVGGGGRMDQFYIGLVEERTGFLLIDSLLAGDMEVFRSAINHLILPAALLGYSSSAYITRMTRSFMLDQLGQEYVTTARVKGLSQRQTVWLHAFGNIRVQLVTIIALAYGSLLEGAVLIETVFAWPGFGQYLTSNLIIGDMNAVMTCVLIVGVIFIGLNLLSDILYRFFDPRTR
;
A
#
# COMPACT_ATOMS: atom_id res chain seq x y z
N MET A 1 11.41 2.33 -41.60
CA MET A 1 11.68 3.44 -40.66
C MET A 1 10.55 3.70 -39.62
N SER A 2 9.75 2.70 -39.21
CA SER A 2 8.43 3.00 -38.59
C SER A 2 8.15 2.48 -37.17
N LYS A 3 8.88 1.49 -36.61
CA LYS A 3 8.55 0.94 -35.27
C LYS A 3 9.37 1.54 -34.11
N ARG A 4 10.67 1.83 -34.32
CA ARG A 4 11.55 2.44 -33.28
C ARG A 4 11.17 3.88 -32.91
N ARG A 5 10.69 4.69 -33.87
CA ARG A 5 10.25 6.06 -33.59
C ARG A 5 8.96 6.10 -32.77
N LEU A 6 7.96 5.25 -33.06
CA LEU A 6 6.73 5.16 -32.25
C LEU A 6 7.01 4.74 -30.79
N SER A 7 7.96 3.83 -30.57
CA SER A 7 8.38 3.43 -29.22
C SER A 7 9.06 4.55 -28.43
N LEU A 8 9.89 5.38 -29.08
CA LEU A 8 10.57 6.51 -28.45
C LEU A 8 9.60 7.65 -28.10
N TYR A 9 8.61 7.95 -28.95
CA TYR A 9 7.58 8.95 -28.65
C TYR A 9 6.66 8.51 -27.49
N GLY A 10 6.35 7.21 -27.39
CA GLY A 10 5.60 6.65 -26.25
C GLY A 10 6.37 6.71 -24.93
N LEU A 11 7.68 6.42 -24.96
CA LEU A 11 8.56 6.51 -23.78
C LEU A 11 8.78 7.97 -23.34
N SER A 12 9.00 8.90 -24.26
CA SER A 12 9.14 10.32 -23.92
C SER A 12 7.85 10.90 -23.34
N GLY A 13 6.69 10.48 -23.85
CA GLY A 13 5.39 10.86 -23.29
C GLY A 13 5.19 10.34 -21.87
N GLN A 14 5.57 9.09 -21.60
CA GLN A 14 5.46 8.47 -20.28
C GLN A 14 6.40 9.12 -19.25
N ILE A 15 7.66 9.38 -19.62
CA ILE A 15 8.62 10.09 -18.77
C ILE A 15 8.13 11.51 -18.48
N GLY A 16 7.63 12.22 -19.50
CA GLY A 16 7.05 13.55 -19.34
C GLY A 16 5.87 13.55 -18.37
N SER A 17 4.96 12.58 -18.50
CA SER A 17 3.83 12.45 -17.58
C SER A 17 4.28 12.17 -16.15
N ILE A 18 5.25 11.27 -15.93
CA ILE A 18 5.80 10.97 -14.60
C ILE A 18 6.43 12.22 -13.99
N ALA A 19 7.23 12.95 -14.77
CA ALA A 19 7.87 14.18 -14.31
C ALA A 19 6.85 15.25 -13.91
N VAL A 20 5.77 15.41 -14.68
CA VAL A 20 4.67 16.34 -14.36
C VAL A 20 3.94 15.90 -13.09
N THR A 21 3.65 14.60 -12.93
CA THR A 21 2.99 14.08 -11.71
C THR A 21 3.87 14.27 -10.48
N LEU A 22 5.17 13.97 -10.57
CA LEU A 22 6.13 14.18 -9.47
C LEU A 22 6.27 15.66 -9.13
N LEU A 23 6.36 16.54 -10.12
CA LEU A 23 6.41 17.99 -9.89
C LEU A 23 5.13 18.47 -9.21
N GLY A 24 3.97 18.00 -9.65
CA GLY A 24 2.68 18.29 -9.01
C GLY A 24 2.64 17.83 -7.55
N LEU A 25 3.14 16.61 -7.28
CA LEU A 25 3.24 16.07 -5.93
C LEU A 25 4.18 16.91 -5.04
N LEU A 26 5.36 17.29 -5.55
CA LEU A 26 6.33 18.13 -4.83
C LEU A 26 5.80 19.53 -4.54
N LEU A 27 5.08 20.14 -5.49
CA LEU A 27 4.41 21.41 -5.27
C LEU A 27 3.33 21.27 -4.19
N LEU A 28 2.52 20.22 -4.28
CA LEU A 28 1.46 19.94 -3.32
C LEU A 28 2.02 19.74 -1.91
N THR A 29 3.02 18.88 -1.72
CA THR A 29 3.65 18.65 -0.41
C THR A 29 4.28 19.94 0.14
N PHE A 30 4.97 20.70 -0.72
CA PHE A 30 5.54 21.98 -0.32
C PHE A 30 4.47 22.96 0.17
N PHE A 31 3.39 23.16 -0.59
CA PHE A 31 2.34 24.10 -0.21
C PHE A 31 1.56 23.64 1.02
N ILE A 32 1.26 22.35 1.17
CA ILE A 32 0.62 21.86 2.39
C ILE A 32 1.50 22.17 3.60
N GLY A 33 2.81 21.95 3.53
CA GLY A 33 3.73 22.29 4.62
C GLY A 33 3.79 23.77 4.97
N ARG A 34 3.39 24.66 4.05
CA ARG A 34 3.36 26.12 4.26
C ARG A 34 1.99 26.69 4.62
N LEU A 35 0.92 26.00 4.25
CA LEU A 35 -0.46 26.41 4.49
C LEU A 35 -1.04 25.77 5.77
N MET A 36 -0.34 24.78 6.32
CA MET A 36 -0.65 24.18 7.60
C MET A 36 -0.76 25.26 8.70
N PRO A 37 -1.82 25.22 9.53
CA PRO A 37 -2.02 26.21 10.58
C PRO A 37 -1.04 26.07 11.76
N ALA A 38 -0.32 24.95 11.86
CA ALA A 38 0.71 24.72 12.86
C ALA A 38 2.02 25.41 12.45
N ASP A 39 2.62 26.20 13.33
CA ASP A 39 3.89 26.87 13.09
C ASP A 39 5.06 25.87 13.23
N PRO A 40 5.75 25.51 12.13
CA PRO A 40 6.85 24.55 12.18
C PRO A 40 8.04 25.01 13.03
N VAL A 41 8.24 26.32 13.21
CA VAL A 41 9.29 26.83 14.10
C VAL A 41 8.92 26.50 15.55
N ARG A 42 7.68 26.77 15.96
CA ARG A 42 7.21 26.46 17.32
C ARG A 42 7.15 24.98 17.61
N ALA A 43 6.91 24.15 16.60
CA ALA A 43 7.00 22.70 16.75
C ALA A 43 8.42 22.24 17.14
N ILE A 44 9.45 22.99 16.77
CA ILE A 44 10.86 22.70 17.08
C ILE A 44 11.28 23.35 18.41
N VAL A 45 10.97 24.63 18.61
CA VAL A 45 11.47 25.39 19.79
C VAL A 45 10.55 25.33 21.01
N GLY A 46 9.29 24.90 20.84
CA GLY A 46 8.23 24.92 21.84
C GLY A 46 7.44 26.24 21.87
N GLU A 47 6.21 26.19 22.38
CA GLU A 47 5.35 27.38 22.50
C GLU A 47 5.90 28.44 23.47
N ASP A 48 6.66 28.02 24.48
CA ASP A 48 7.25 28.90 25.50
C ASP A 48 8.62 29.48 25.09
N ALA A 49 9.08 29.24 23.87
CA ALA A 49 10.37 29.71 23.40
C ALA A 49 10.47 31.24 23.39
N THR A 50 11.63 31.77 23.79
CA THR A 50 11.89 33.20 23.68
C THR A 50 11.82 33.64 22.22
N ARG A 51 11.39 34.89 21.99
CA ARG A 51 11.30 35.47 20.66
C ARG A 51 12.63 35.42 19.89
N GLU A 52 13.75 35.59 20.59
CA GLU A 52 15.09 35.50 19.99
C GLU A 52 15.38 34.09 19.46
N THR A 53 15.06 33.03 20.23
CA THR A 53 15.21 31.63 19.79
C THR A 53 14.31 31.33 18.60
N TYR A 54 13.07 31.85 18.61
CA TYR A 54 12.14 31.72 17.49
C TYR A 54 12.70 32.34 16.21
N GLU A 55 13.15 33.59 16.27
CA GLU A 55 13.69 34.31 15.09
C GLU A 55 14.96 33.62 14.56
N GLN A 56 15.84 33.12 15.43
CA GLN A 56 17.01 32.35 15.02
C GLN A 56 16.66 31.10 14.22
N VAL A 57 15.70 30.30 14.69
CA VAL A 57 15.27 29.09 13.99
C VAL A 57 14.48 29.42 12.73
N TYR A 58 13.67 30.48 12.74
CA TYR A 58 12.93 30.96 11.56
C TYR A 58 13.88 31.31 10.40
N HIS A 59 14.97 32.04 10.69
CA HIS A 59 16.01 32.35 9.71
C HIS A 59 16.83 31.13 9.31
N ALA A 60 17.15 30.22 10.25
CA ALA A 60 17.88 29.00 9.96
C ALA A 60 17.13 28.07 8.98
N LEU A 61 15.79 28.01 9.10
CA LEU A 61 14.92 27.26 8.19
C LEU A 61 14.64 28.00 6.86
N GLY A 62 15.14 29.22 6.70
CA GLY A 62 14.99 30.02 5.48
C GLY A 62 13.55 30.49 5.23
N PHE A 63 12.73 30.61 6.28
CA PHE A 63 11.32 31.00 6.14
C PHE A 63 11.15 32.50 5.85
N ASP A 64 12.21 33.28 6.05
CA ASP A 64 12.35 34.69 5.67
C ASP A 64 12.50 34.90 4.15
N ARG A 65 12.82 33.84 3.40
CA ARG A 65 13.06 33.93 1.95
C ARG A 65 11.76 33.92 1.14
N PRO A 66 11.75 34.46 -0.08
CA PRO A 66 10.61 34.32 -0.99
C PRO A 66 10.23 32.85 -1.22
N LEU A 67 8.93 32.55 -1.35
CA LEU A 67 8.41 31.18 -1.48
C LEU A 67 9.06 30.36 -2.60
N TRP A 68 9.39 31.00 -3.73
CA TRP A 68 10.05 30.31 -4.84
C TRP A 68 11.48 29.84 -4.47
N GLN A 69 12.21 30.60 -3.64
CA GLN A 69 13.53 30.17 -3.15
C GLN A 69 13.39 29.00 -2.20
N GLN A 70 12.43 29.08 -1.27
CA GLN A 70 12.13 27.98 -0.35
C GLN A 70 11.79 26.70 -1.12
N PHE A 71 11.02 26.81 -2.20
CA PHE A 71 10.70 25.66 -3.06
C PHE A 71 11.94 25.09 -3.75
N VAL A 72 12.85 25.94 -4.26
CA VAL A 72 14.10 25.48 -4.87
C VAL A 72 15.00 24.74 -3.86
N TYR A 73 15.09 25.23 -2.62
CA TYR A 73 15.81 24.52 -1.55
C TYR A 73 15.17 23.17 -1.24
N TYR A 74 13.83 23.16 -1.06
CA TYR A 74 13.07 21.92 -0.86
C TYR A 74 13.30 20.89 -1.97
N LEU A 75 13.32 21.32 -3.24
CA LEU A 75 13.66 20.43 -4.36
C LEU A 75 15.06 19.86 -4.20
N GLY A 76 16.06 20.70 -3.90
CA GLY A 76 17.44 20.27 -3.67
C GLY A 76 17.56 19.24 -2.53
N ASP A 77 16.88 19.49 -1.41
CA ASP A 77 16.83 18.60 -0.27
C ASP A 77 16.21 17.24 -0.63
N VAL A 78 15.05 17.24 -1.32
CA VAL A 78 14.41 16.01 -1.77
C VAL A 78 15.29 15.22 -2.74
N PHE A 79 15.95 15.89 -3.71
CA PHE A 79 16.83 15.21 -4.67
C PHE A 79 18.10 14.65 -4.03
N THR A 80 18.56 15.23 -2.92
CA THR A 80 19.71 14.72 -2.16
C THR A 80 19.31 13.68 -1.11
N GLY A 81 18.01 13.41 -0.95
CA GLY A 81 17.49 12.49 0.06
C GLY A 81 17.48 13.08 1.47
N ASN A 82 17.67 14.39 1.60
CA ASN A 82 17.53 15.12 2.86
C ASN A 82 16.05 15.47 3.08
N PHE A 83 15.43 14.82 4.05
CA PHE A 83 14.02 15.05 4.40
C PHE A 83 13.86 15.81 5.72
N GLY A 84 14.97 16.35 6.24
CA GLY A 84 15.04 16.93 7.56
C GLY A 84 15.05 15.89 8.67
N THR A 85 14.95 16.38 9.89
CA THR A 85 14.95 15.59 11.12
C THR A 85 13.55 15.53 11.70
N SER A 86 13.19 14.37 12.26
CA SER A 86 11.95 14.22 13.01
C SER A 86 12.05 14.95 14.34
N ILE A 87 10.99 15.68 14.68
CA ILE A 87 10.81 16.34 15.98
C ILE A 87 10.68 15.30 17.08
N ARG A 88 10.07 14.14 16.77
CA ARG A 88 9.82 13.07 17.74
C ARG A 88 11.08 12.32 18.15
N THR A 89 11.90 11.94 17.17
CA THR A 89 13.06 11.05 17.40
C THR A 89 14.39 11.80 17.41
N GLY A 90 14.44 13.02 16.87
CA GLY A 90 15.68 13.77 16.65
C GLY A 90 16.56 13.19 15.54
N ARG A 91 16.11 12.15 14.83
CA ARG A 91 16.85 11.46 13.76
C ARG A 91 16.41 11.95 12.38
N PRO A 92 17.22 11.72 11.32
CA PRO A 92 16.77 11.93 9.96
C PRO A 92 15.47 11.16 9.69
N VAL A 93 14.49 11.83 9.09
CA VAL A 93 13.17 11.24 8.81
C VAL A 93 13.28 9.95 7.98
N ILE A 94 14.26 9.87 7.07
CA ILE A 94 14.45 8.71 6.22
C ILE A 94 14.85 7.46 7.02
N GLU A 95 15.61 7.61 8.12
CA GLU A 95 15.99 6.48 8.98
C GLU A 95 14.79 5.93 9.72
N ASP A 96 13.94 6.81 10.25
CA ASP A 96 12.69 6.42 10.88
C ASP A 96 11.80 5.67 9.90
N ILE A 97 11.64 6.18 8.68
CA ILE A 97 10.81 5.55 7.65
C ILE A 97 11.36 4.17 7.27
N ILE A 98 12.66 4.05 7.02
CA ILE A 98 13.29 2.75 6.70
C ILE A 98 13.05 1.73 7.82
N SER A 99 13.02 2.17 9.09
CA SER A 99 12.79 1.27 10.23
C SER A 99 11.35 0.74 10.32
N VAL A 100 10.35 1.54 9.93
CA VAL A 100 8.93 1.15 10.05
C VAL A 100 8.36 0.53 8.77
N MET A 101 8.98 0.79 7.61
CA MET A 101 8.51 0.30 6.32
C MET A 101 8.40 -1.24 6.21
N PRO A 102 9.37 -2.04 6.70
CA PRO A 102 9.28 -3.50 6.65
C PRO A 102 8.01 -4.05 7.30
N ALA A 103 7.57 -3.47 8.42
CA ALA A 103 6.36 -3.90 9.11
C ALA A 103 5.10 -3.69 8.24
N THR A 104 5.00 -2.57 7.52
CA THR A 104 3.89 -2.31 6.59
C THR A 104 3.95 -3.20 5.36
N ILE A 105 5.14 -3.43 4.80
CA ILE A 105 5.33 -4.32 3.65
C ILE A 105 4.95 -5.76 4.01
N GLU A 106 5.37 -6.24 5.18
CA GLU A 106 5.00 -7.56 5.70
C GLU A 106 3.47 -7.68 5.80
N LEU A 107 2.82 -6.72 6.44
CA LEU A 107 1.36 -6.66 6.58
C LEU A 107 0.65 -6.65 5.21
N ALA A 108 1.05 -5.76 4.31
CA ALA A 108 0.47 -5.63 2.97
C ALA A 108 0.67 -6.90 2.14
N THR A 109 1.82 -7.56 2.27
CA THR A 109 2.13 -8.81 1.56
C THR A 109 1.20 -9.94 2.00
N PHE A 110 1.01 -10.14 3.30
CA PHE A 110 0.07 -11.16 3.76
C PHE A 110 -1.38 -10.81 3.41
N ALA A 111 -1.75 -9.53 3.51
CA ALA A 111 -3.07 -9.06 3.10
C ALA A 111 -3.34 -9.34 1.61
N ILE A 112 -2.41 -9.03 0.70
CA ILE A 112 -2.61 -9.28 -0.73
C ILE A 112 -2.65 -10.77 -1.06
N LEU A 113 -1.85 -11.60 -0.36
CA LEU A 113 -1.87 -13.05 -0.54
C LEU A 113 -3.23 -13.62 -0.16
N ILE A 114 -3.79 -13.19 0.96
CA ILE A 114 -5.15 -13.56 1.39
C ILE A 114 -6.18 -13.02 0.38
N GLY A 115 -6.06 -11.74 0.01
CA GLY A 115 -7.00 -11.07 -0.87
C GLY A 115 -7.05 -11.67 -2.28
N ALA A 116 -5.90 -11.98 -2.87
CA ALA A 116 -5.79 -12.66 -4.16
C ALA A 116 -6.19 -14.14 -4.06
N GLY A 117 -5.75 -14.83 -3.00
CA GLY A 117 -6.07 -16.23 -2.74
C GLY A 117 -7.57 -16.48 -2.58
N LEU A 118 -8.30 -15.52 -2.02
CA LEU A 118 -9.77 -15.55 -1.91
C LEU A 118 -10.45 -14.96 -3.15
N GLY A 119 -9.99 -13.81 -3.61
CA GLY A 119 -10.67 -13.02 -4.64
C GLY A 119 -10.62 -13.64 -6.03
N ILE A 120 -9.48 -14.24 -6.42
CA ILE A 120 -9.36 -14.85 -7.75
C ILE A 120 -10.28 -16.07 -7.88
N PRO A 121 -10.25 -17.07 -6.96
CA PRO A 121 -11.15 -18.21 -7.07
C PRO A 121 -12.63 -17.82 -6.99
N MET A 122 -13.00 -16.88 -6.11
CA MET A 122 -14.38 -16.41 -6.01
C MET A 122 -14.83 -15.69 -7.30
N GLY A 123 -13.99 -14.86 -7.90
CA GLY A 123 -14.29 -14.16 -9.14
C GLY A 123 -14.46 -15.11 -10.33
N VAL A 124 -13.57 -16.11 -10.45
CA VAL A 124 -13.69 -17.18 -11.46
C VAL A 124 -14.98 -17.97 -11.25
N TYR A 125 -15.27 -18.36 -10.00
CA TYR A 125 -16.46 -19.13 -9.68
C TYR A 125 -17.75 -18.37 -9.99
N ALA A 126 -17.82 -17.09 -9.62
CA ALA A 126 -18.96 -16.21 -9.91
C ALA A 126 -19.17 -16.02 -11.42
N ALA A 127 -18.10 -15.88 -12.20
CA ALA A 127 -18.21 -15.76 -13.66
C ALA A 127 -18.72 -17.06 -14.31
N VAL A 128 -18.28 -18.23 -13.84
CA VAL A 128 -18.76 -19.53 -14.34
C VAL A 128 -20.22 -19.77 -13.97
N LYS A 129 -20.66 -19.25 -12.82
CA LYS A 129 -22.05 -19.33 -12.33
C LYS A 129 -22.83 -18.04 -12.58
N LYS A 130 -22.52 -17.32 -13.66
CA LYS A 130 -23.16 -16.06 -14.04
C LYS A 130 -24.69 -16.13 -13.89
N ASP A 131 -25.26 -15.12 -13.25
CA ASP A 131 -26.71 -14.95 -13.06
C ASP A 131 -27.37 -16.10 -12.26
N ARG A 132 -26.58 -16.86 -11.49
CA ARG A 132 -27.07 -17.84 -10.51
C ARG A 132 -26.88 -17.31 -9.08
N TRP A 133 -27.56 -17.92 -8.12
CA TRP A 133 -27.50 -17.51 -6.72
C TRP A 133 -26.08 -17.46 -6.16
N GLN A 134 -25.15 -18.29 -6.65
CA GLN A 134 -23.75 -18.27 -6.23
C GLN A 134 -23.04 -16.97 -6.65
N ASP A 135 -23.30 -16.48 -7.87
CA ASP A 135 -22.78 -15.20 -8.35
C ASP A 135 -23.33 -14.05 -7.49
N HIS A 136 -24.64 -14.05 -7.24
CA HIS A 136 -25.26 -13.08 -6.34
C HIS A 136 -24.66 -13.12 -4.93
N LEU A 137 -24.46 -14.30 -4.35
CA LEU A 137 -23.86 -14.46 -3.02
C LEU A 137 -22.43 -13.90 -2.98
N VAL A 138 -21.58 -14.26 -3.95
CA VAL A 138 -20.21 -13.75 -4.03
C VAL A 138 -20.19 -12.23 -4.15
N ARG A 139 -21.09 -11.65 -4.95
CA ARG A 139 -21.22 -10.19 -5.09
C ARG A 139 -21.66 -9.53 -3.79
N VAL A 140 -22.63 -10.10 -3.09
CA VAL A 140 -23.11 -9.58 -1.80
C VAL A 140 -22.01 -9.63 -0.75
N LEU A 141 -21.30 -10.75 -0.61
CA LEU A 141 -20.17 -10.88 0.32
C LEU A 141 -19.06 -9.88 -0.03
N SER A 142 -18.72 -9.74 -1.32
CA SER A 142 -17.74 -8.74 -1.78
C SER A 142 -18.19 -7.30 -1.48
N LEU A 143 -19.49 -7.00 -1.61
CA LEU A 143 -20.06 -5.70 -1.27
C LEU A 143 -19.94 -5.41 0.23
N PHE A 144 -20.27 -6.38 1.09
CA PHE A 144 -20.11 -6.22 2.53
C PHE A 144 -18.67 -5.89 2.93
N GLY A 145 -17.68 -6.56 2.34
CA GLY A 145 -16.26 -6.28 2.61
C GLY A 145 -15.78 -4.89 2.20
N HIS A 146 -16.49 -4.22 1.29
CA HIS A 146 -16.14 -2.88 0.83
C HIS A 146 -16.97 -1.78 1.50
N SER A 147 -18.21 -2.08 1.88
CA SER A 147 -19.14 -1.07 2.42
C SER A 147 -18.91 -0.71 3.89
N MET A 148 -18.23 -1.57 4.66
CA MET A 148 -17.97 -1.31 6.08
C MET A 148 -16.65 -0.57 6.25
N PRO A 149 -16.59 0.51 7.05
CA PRO A 149 -15.34 1.20 7.33
C PRO A 149 -14.30 0.24 7.94
N ILE A 150 -13.11 0.18 7.34
CA ILE A 150 -12.09 -0.82 7.70
C ILE A 150 -11.64 -0.72 9.16
N PHE A 151 -11.54 0.51 9.70
CA PHE A 151 -11.19 0.74 11.10
C PHE A 151 -12.26 0.20 12.05
N TRP A 152 -13.54 0.38 11.70
CA TRP A 152 -14.66 -0.06 12.52
C TRP A 152 -14.71 -1.58 12.54
N THR A 153 -14.56 -2.21 11.37
CA THR A 153 -14.48 -3.67 11.27
C THR A 153 -13.29 -4.21 12.05
N GLY A 154 -12.13 -3.52 12.00
CA GLY A 154 -10.95 -3.88 12.78
C GLY A 154 -11.19 -3.81 14.29
N MET A 155 -11.84 -2.77 14.78
CA MET A 155 -12.17 -2.62 16.19
C MET A 155 -13.14 -3.70 16.67
N ILE A 156 -14.20 -4.00 15.90
CA ILE A 156 -15.13 -5.10 16.22
C ILE A 156 -14.40 -6.45 16.18
N ALA A 157 -13.52 -6.66 15.21
CA ALA A 157 -12.75 -7.87 15.09
C ALA A 157 -11.81 -8.08 16.30
N LEU A 158 -11.17 -7.03 16.81
CA LEU A 158 -10.41 -7.11 18.07
C LEU A 158 -11.29 -7.48 19.26
N ILE A 159 -12.48 -6.89 19.38
CA ILE A 159 -13.40 -7.23 20.48
C ILE A 159 -13.82 -8.70 20.43
N VAL A 160 -14.09 -9.22 19.23
CA VAL A 160 -14.58 -10.59 19.06
C VAL A 160 -13.43 -11.60 19.15
N PHE A 161 -12.43 -11.48 18.29
CA PHE A 161 -11.39 -12.51 18.13
C PHE A 161 -10.28 -12.43 19.17
N TYR A 162 -9.92 -11.22 19.62
CA TYR A 162 -8.92 -11.04 20.67
C TYR A 162 -9.59 -11.06 22.05
N ALA A 163 -10.51 -10.13 22.34
CA ALA A 163 -11.00 -9.96 23.70
C ALA A 163 -11.99 -11.04 24.19
N HIS A 164 -12.89 -11.54 23.33
CA HIS A 164 -13.87 -12.57 23.73
C HIS A 164 -13.36 -14.00 23.48
N LEU A 165 -12.78 -14.26 22.31
CA LEU A 165 -12.41 -15.62 21.90
C LEU A 165 -10.95 -15.99 22.21
N GLY A 166 -10.05 -15.03 22.41
CA GLY A 166 -8.63 -15.28 22.65
C GLY A 166 -7.93 -16.04 21.52
N LEU A 167 -8.40 -15.91 20.27
CA LEU A 167 -7.91 -16.66 19.12
C LEU A 167 -6.73 -16.00 18.41
N VAL A 168 -6.62 -14.69 18.52
CA VAL A 168 -5.62 -13.87 17.81
C VAL A 168 -4.87 -12.96 18.78
N GLY A 169 -3.70 -12.48 18.36
CA GLY A 169 -2.89 -11.52 19.09
C GLY A 169 -3.58 -10.16 19.19
N GLY A 170 -3.16 -9.39 20.19
CA GLY A 170 -3.66 -8.04 20.44
C GLY A 170 -2.98 -7.02 19.52
N GLY A 171 -2.69 -5.85 20.09
CA GLY A 171 -1.96 -4.82 19.36
C GLY A 171 -0.45 -5.11 19.26
N GLY A 172 0.21 -4.52 18.25
CA GLY A 172 1.63 -4.70 17.97
C GLY A 172 1.90 -5.88 17.03
N ARG A 173 3.19 -6.28 16.96
CA ARG A 173 3.66 -7.36 16.07
C ARG A 173 3.86 -8.70 16.77
N MET A 174 3.84 -8.72 18.10
CA MET A 174 4.09 -9.90 18.95
C MET A 174 3.65 -9.59 20.38
N ASP A 175 3.56 -10.63 21.22
CA ASP A 175 3.30 -10.46 22.64
C ASP A 175 4.42 -9.66 23.33
N GLN A 176 4.05 -8.84 24.32
CA GLN A 176 4.99 -7.96 25.03
C GLN A 176 6.18 -8.69 25.66
N PHE A 177 5.99 -9.96 26.06
CA PHE A 177 7.04 -10.79 26.64
C PHE A 177 8.20 -11.08 25.67
N TYR A 178 7.94 -11.06 24.36
CA TYR A 178 8.91 -11.40 23.32
C TYR A 178 9.67 -10.19 22.75
N ILE A 179 9.29 -8.96 23.14
CA ILE A 179 9.90 -7.74 22.62
C ILE A 179 11.39 -7.69 23.01
N GLY A 180 12.25 -7.58 21.99
CA GLY A 180 13.69 -7.49 22.16
C GLY A 180 14.43 -8.82 22.27
N LEU A 181 13.73 -9.97 22.17
CA LEU A 181 14.39 -11.29 22.16
C LEU A 181 15.07 -11.62 20.82
N VAL A 182 14.54 -11.07 19.71
CA VAL A 182 15.09 -11.24 18.36
C VAL A 182 15.66 -9.90 17.89
N GLU A 183 16.88 -9.93 17.39
CA GLU A 183 17.53 -8.77 16.76
C GLU A 183 16.89 -8.47 15.39
N GLU A 184 16.41 -7.25 15.21
CA GLU A 184 15.79 -6.77 13.96
C GLU A 184 16.86 -6.46 12.91
N ARG A 185 17.23 -7.45 12.09
CA ARG A 185 18.25 -7.29 11.04
C ARG A 185 17.67 -6.78 9.74
N THR A 186 16.52 -7.32 9.34
CA THR A 186 15.82 -6.94 8.10
C THR A 186 14.62 -6.05 8.38
N GLY A 187 14.11 -6.04 9.61
CA GLY A 187 12.89 -5.37 10.03
C GLY A 187 11.63 -6.18 9.74
N PHE A 188 11.74 -7.28 8.98
CA PHE A 188 10.68 -8.25 8.77
C PHE A 188 10.70 -9.26 9.92
N LEU A 189 9.78 -9.12 10.88
CA LEU A 189 9.79 -9.90 12.11
C LEU A 189 9.66 -11.40 11.84
N LEU A 190 8.88 -11.81 10.83
CA LEU A 190 8.78 -13.22 10.46
C LEU A 190 10.08 -13.77 9.88
N ILE A 191 10.83 -12.96 9.12
CA ILE A 191 12.12 -13.38 8.56
C ILE A 191 13.16 -13.40 9.67
N ASP A 192 13.24 -12.35 10.47
CA ASP A 192 14.24 -12.20 11.53
C ASP A 192 14.07 -13.28 12.62
N SER A 193 12.83 -13.61 13.01
CA SER A 193 12.57 -14.72 13.96
C SER A 193 12.96 -16.09 13.41
N LEU A 194 12.71 -16.36 12.12
CA LEU A 194 13.17 -17.58 11.46
C LEU A 194 14.70 -17.66 11.37
N LEU A 195 15.37 -16.54 11.06
CA LEU A 195 16.83 -16.47 11.00
C LEU A 195 17.47 -16.64 12.38
N ALA A 196 16.83 -16.14 13.43
CA ALA A 196 17.23 -16.35 14.82
C ALA A 196 16.94 -17.77 15.33
N GLY A 197 16.10 -18.53 14.62
CA GLY A 197 15.64 -19.86 15.06
C GLY A 197 14.62 -19.82 16.20
N ASP A 198 14.04 -18.64 16.48
CA ASP A 198 13.08 -18.45 17.58
C ASP A 198 11.64 -18.70 17.09
N MET A 199 11.18 -19.93 17.34
CA MET A 199 9.84 -20.37 16.92
C MET A 199 8.73 -19.79 17.80
N GLU A 200 9.02 -19.34 19.02
CA GLU A 200 8.03 -18.73 19.91
C GLU A 200 7.68 -17.32 19.41
N VAL A 201 8.71 -16.53 19.10
CA VAL A 201 8.54 -15.21 18.48
C VAL A 201 7.87 -15.33 17.12
N PHE A 202 8.28 -16.28 16.27
CA PHE A 202 7.66 -16.50 14.96
C PHE A 202 6.15 -16.81 15.07
N ARG A 203 5.75 -17.70 15.99
CA ARG A 203 4.34 -18.04 16.20
C ARG A 203 3.55 -16.86 16.76
N SER A 204 4.12 -16.12 17.71
CA SER A 204 3.50 -14.90 18.24
C SER A 204 3.31 -13.86 17.12
N ALA A 205 4.31 -13.70 16.25
CA ALA A 205 4.27 -12.79 15.12
C ALA A 205 3.17 -13.14 14.11
N ILE A 206 3.04 -14.42 13.73
CA ILE A 206 1.92 -14.86 12.88
C ILE A 206 0.58 -14.59 13.55
N ASN A 207 0.47 -14.86 14.85
CA ASN A 207 -0.75 -14.70 15.61
C ASN A 207 -1.23 -13.23 15.64
N HIS A 208 -0.32 -12.28 15.76
CA HIS A 208 -0.62 -10.83 15.71
C HIS A 208 -0.85 -10.32 14.29
N LEU A 209 -0.24 -10.96 13.28
CA LEU A 209 -0.36 -10.57 11.87
C LEU A 209 -1.68 -11.03 11.24
N ILE A 210 -2.20 -12.20 11.62
CA ILE A 210 -3.25 -12.88 10.85
C ILE A 210 -4.55 -12.09 10.77
N LEU A 211 -4.98 -11.46 11.87
CA LEU A 211 -6.22 -10.70 11.91
C LEU A 211 -6.14 -9.40 11.08
N PRO A 212 -5.18 -8.49 11.29
CA PRO A 212 -5.08 -7.28 10.48
C PRO A 212 -4.84 -7.61 9.00
N ALA A 213 -4.02 -8.62 8.69
CA ALA A 213 -3.82 -9.07 7.32
C ALA A 213 -5.10 -9.64 6.69
N ALA A 214 -5.90 -10.41 7.44
CA ALA A 214 -7.16 -10.96 6.94
C ALA A 214 -8.21 -9.87 6.68
N LEU A 215 -8.25 -8.81 7.51
CA LEU A 215 -9.16 -7.67 7.30
C LEU A 215 -8.81 -6.89 6.03
N LEU A 216 -7.54 -6.53 5.88
CA LEU A 216 -7.04 -5.85 4.68
C LEU A 216 -7.18 -6.73 3.43
N GLY A 217 -6.89 -8.02 3.57
CA GLY A 217 -7.03 -9.02 2.51
C GLY A 217 -8.48 -9.22 2.10
N TYR A 218 -9.41 -9.28 3.05
CA TYR A 218 -10.85 -9.35 2.76
C TYR A 218 -11.33 -8.11 2.00
N SER A 219 -10.91 -6.92 2.41
CA SER A 219 -11.21 -5.67 1.68
C SER A 219 -10.68 -5.71 0.25
N SER A 220 -9.43 -6.14 0.06
CA SER A 220 -8.80 -6.29 -1.27
C SER A 220 -9.49 -7.37 -2.12
N SER A 221 -9.95 -8.46 -1.49
CA SER A 221 -10.62 -9.57 -2.17
C SER A 221 -11.89 -9.12 -2.89
N ALA A 222 -12.60 -8.11 -2.37
CA ALA A 222 -13.80 -7.58 -3.00
C ALA A 222 -13.52 -6.95 -4.38
N TYR A 223 -12.44 -6.17 -4.47
CA TYR A 223 -12.00 -5.56 -5.72
C TYR A 223 -11.48 -6.62 -6.70
N ILE A 224 -10.61 -7.52 -6.22
CA ILE A 224 -10.02 -8.59 -7.02
C ILE A 224 -11.11 -9.54 -7.56
N THR A 225 -12.10 -9.91 -6.74
CA THR A 225 -13.24 -10.73 -7.15
C THR A 225 -14.01 -10.08 -8.28
N ARG A 226 -14.33 -8.79 -8.15
CA ARG A 226 -15.09 -8.03 -9.14
C ARG A 226 -14.38 -7.96 -10.48
N MET A 227 -13.09 -7.64 -10.47
CA MET A 227 -12.29 -7.54 -11.69
C MET A 227 -12.05 -8.90 -12.33
N THR A 228 -11.70 -9.91 -11.54
CA THR A 228 -11.55 -11.29 -12.03
C THR A 228 -12.83 -11.78 -12.68
N ARG A 229 -13.99 -11.52 -12.07
CA ARG A 229 -15.29 -11.88 -12.64
C ARG A 229 -15.52 -11.16 -13.97
N SER A 230 -15.25 -9.86 -14.05
CA SER A 230 -15.40 -9.08 -15.29
C SER A 230 -14.57 -9.68 -16.43
N PHE A 231 -13.27 -9.87 -16.20
CA PHE A 231 -12.38 -10.41 -17.23
C PHE A 231 -12.75 -11.85 -17.63
N MET A 232 -13.14 -12.68 -16.66
CA MET A 232 -13.60 -14.03 -16.96
C MET A 232 -14.88 -14.05 -17.79
N LEU A 233 -15.83 -13.16 -17.54
CA LEU A 233 -17.05 -13.06 -18.36
C LEU A 233 -16.72 -12.65 -19.80
N ASP A 234 -15.82 -11.69 -19.97
CA ASP A 234 -15.36 -11.24 -21.29
C ASP A 234 -14.69 -12.37 -22.07
N GLN A 235 -13.88 -13.18 -21.39
CA GLN A 235 -13.21 -14.34 -21.98
C GLN A 235 -14.14 -15.51 -22.26
N LEU A 236 -15.06 -15.82 -21.34
CA LEU A 236 -16.01 -16.92 -21.49
C LEU A 236 -17.02 -16.70 -22.62
N GLY A 237 -17.23 -15.45 -23.04
CA GLY A 237 -18.08 -15.07 -24.18
C GLY A 237 -17.39 -15.16 -25.56
N GLN A 238 -16.11 -15.49 -25.64
CA GLN A 238 -15.34 -15.50 -26.90
C GLN A 238 -15.53 -16.79 -27.71
N GLU A 239 -15.36 -16.70 -29.03
CA GLU A 239 -15.53 -17.83 -29.96
C GLU A 239 -14.61 -19.02 -29.66
N TYR A 240 -13.36 -18.77 -29.22
CA TYR A 240 -12.42 -19.84 -28.90
C TYR A 240 -12.92 -20.76 -27.78
N VAL A 241 -13.78 -20.27 -26.89
CA VAL A 241 -14.41 -21.05 -25.81
C VAL A 241 -15.43 -22.02 -26.39
N THR A 242 -16.25 -21.54 -27.33
CA THR A 242 -17.19 -22.40 -28.07
C THR A 242 -16.43 -23.46 -28.86
N THR A 243 -15.36 -23.09 -29.57
CA THR A 243 -14.51 -24.04 -30.29
C THR A 243 -13.89 -25.09 -29.36
N ALA A 244 -13.39 -24.68 -28.19
CA ALA A 244 -12.83 -25.61 -27.20
C ALA A 244 -13.87 -26.63 -26.72
N ARG A 245 -15.11 -26.19 -26.46
CA ARG A 245 -16.21 -27.10 -26.06
C ARG A 245 -16.60 -28.06 -27.18
N VAL A 246 -16.66 -27.60 -28.43
CA VAL A 246 -16.96 -28.46 -29.60
C VAL A 246 -15.87 -29.52 -29.80
N LYS A 247 -14.61 -29.19 -29.51
CA LYS A 247 -13.50 -30.15 -29.50
C LYS A 247 -13.52 -31.15 -28.33
N GLY A 248 -14.52 -31.10 -27.46
CA GLY A 248 -14.70 -32.04 -26.35
C GLY A 248 -13.89 -31.71 -25.10
N LEU A 249 -13.30 -30.51 -24.99
CA LEU A 249 -12.57 -30.14 -23.77
C LEU A 249 -13.53 -30.03 -22.58
N SER A 250 -13.08 -30.49 -21.42
CA SER A 250 -13.85 -30.39 -20.18
C SER A 250 -14.08 -28.93 -19.78
N GLN A 251 -15.14 -28.68 -19.00
CA GLN A 251 -15.41 -27.34 -18.46
C GLN A 251 -14.23 -26.79 -17.65
N ARG A 252 -13.56 -27.65 -16.87
CA ARG A 252 -12.38 -27.26 -16.08
C ARG A 252 -11.22 -26.81 -16.96
N GLN A 253 -10.91 -27.55 -18.02
CA GLN A 253 -9.86 -27.16 -18.98
C GLN A 253 -10.23 -25.85 -19.68
N THR A 254 -11.47 -25.72 -20.14
CA THR A 254 -11.94 -24.49 -20.80
C THR A 254 -11.82 -23.26 -19.90
N VAL A 255 -12.17 -23.39 -18.61
CA VAL A 255 -12.11 -22.29 -17.64
C VAL A 255 -10.67 -21.99 -17.21
N TRP A 256 -9.92 -22.96 -16.68
CA TRP A 256 -8.64 -22.69 -16.02
C TRP A 256 -7.45 -22.64 -16.97
N LEU A 257 -7.48 -23.43 -18.05
CA LEU A 257 -6.38 -23.47 -19.01
C LEU A 257 -6.53 -22.37 -20.07
N HIS A 258 -7.72 -22.22 -20.65
CA HIS A 258 -7.93 -21.28 -21.75
C HIS A 258 -8.42 -19.90 -21.29
N ALA A 259 -9.61 -19.81 -20.68
CA ALA A 259 -10.19 -18.53 -20.31
C ALA A 259 -9.36 -17.80 -19.25
N PHE A 260 -9.03 -18.48 -18.15
CA PHE A 260 -8.18 -17.92 -17.09
C PHE A 260 -6.77 -17.61 -17.59
N GLY A 261 -6.22 -18.48 -18.46
CA GLY A 261 -4.95 -18.26 -19.14
C GLY A 261 -4.85 -16.90 -19.81
N ASN A 262 -5.94 -16.47 -20.46
CA ASN A 262 -6.01 -15.22 -21.20
C ASN A 262 -6.17 -13.97 -20.33
N ILE A 263 -6.54 -14.10 -19.05
CA ILE A 263 -6.71 -12.94 -18.14
C ILE A 263 -5.54 -12.74 -17.16
N ARG A 264 -4.55 -13.65 -17.15
CA ARG A 264 -3.47 -13.62 -16.15
C ARG A 264 -2.73 -12.29 -16.13
N VAL A 265 -2.54 -11.67 -17.29
CA VAL A 265 -1.86 -10.38 -17.41
C VAL A 265 -2.63 -9.28 -16.71
N GLN A 266 -3.92 -9.16 -17.02
CA GLN A 266 -4.81 -8.18 -16.41
C GLN A 266 -4.94 -8.44 -14.91
N LEU A 267 -4.94 -9.70 -14.46
CA LEU A 267 -4.96 -10.04 -13.05
C LEU A 267 -3.71 -9.58 -12.31
N VAL A 268 -2.51 -9.75 -12.88
CA VAL A 268 -1.27 -9.26 -12.24
C VAL A 268 -1.34 -7.74 -12.07
N THR A 269 -1.81 -7.00 -13.08
CA THR A 269 -2.01 -5.54 -12.96
C THR A 269 -2.99 -5.19 -11.84
N ILE A 270 -4.13 -5.87 -11.76
CA ILE A 270 -5.12 -5.63 -10.69
C ILE A 270 -4.55 -5.94 -9.31
N ILE A 271 -3.75 -7.00 -9.16
CA ILE A 271 -3.10 -7.35 -7.89
C ILE A 271 -2.06 -6.30 -7.50
N ALA A 272 -1.26 -5.82 -8.46
CA ALA A 272 -0.27 -4.77 -8.21
C ALA A 272 -0.92 -3.45 -7.79
N LEU A 273 -2.02 -3.06 -8.45
CA LEU A 273 -2.79 -1.88 -8.07
C LEU A 273 -3.44 -2.05 -6.69
N ALA A 274 -4.01 -3.23 -6.41
CA ALA A 274 -4.58 -3.54 -5.09
C ALA A 274 -3.51 -3.48 -3.99
N TYR A 275 -2.29 -3.95 -4.26
CA TYR A 275 -1.17 -3.82 -3.32
C TYR A 275 -0.83 -2.35 -3.01
N GLY A 276 -0.89 -1.45 -4.01
CA GLY A 276 -0.70 -0.02 -3.78
C GLY A 276 -1.79 0.58 -2.90
N SER A 277 -3.05 0.27 -3.19
CA SER A 277 -4.20 0.71 -2.40
C SER A 277 -4.20 0.16 -0.96
N LEU A 278 -3.49 -0.94 -0.69
CA LEU A 278 -3.32 -1.44 0.68
C LEU A 278 -2.58 -0.45 1.57
N LEU A 279 -1.70 0.41 1.03
CA LEU A 279 -1.00 1.41 1.84
C LEU A 279 -1.97 2.38 2.52
N GLU A 280 -3.05 2.77 1.84
CA GLU A 280 -4.09 3.66 2.39
C GLU A 280 -4.87 2.97 3.50
N GLY A 281 -5.35 1.74 3.24
CA GLY A 281 -6.10 0.95 4.22
C GLY A 281 -5.26 0.52 5.41
N ALA A 282 -3.97 0.28 5.19
CA ALA A 282 -3.01 -0.08 6.23
C ALA A 282 -2.88 1.03 7.27
N VAL A 283 -2.91 2.33 6.91
CA VAL A 283 -2.80 3.42 7.90
C VAL A 283 -3.80 3.28 9.05
N LEU A 284 -5.08 3.06 8.70
CA LEU A 284 -6.15 2.92 9.68
C LEU A 284 -6.02 1.61 10.48
N ILE A 285 -5.71 0.50 9.80
CA ILE A 285 -5.53 -0.80 10.47
C ILE A 285 -4.32 -0.77 11.40
N GLU A 286 -3.21 -0.20 10.98
CA GLU A 286 -2.01 -0.05 11.81
C GLU A 286 -2.30 0.79 13.05
N THR A 287 -3.12 1.84 12.93
CA THR A 287 -3.55 2.63 14.08
C THR A 287 -4.41 1.81 15.05
N VAL A 288 -5.40 1.09 14.53
CA VAL A 288 -6.32 0.28 15.36
C VAL A 288 -5.60 -0.87 16.06
N PHE A 289 -4.65 -1.51 15.37
CA PHE A 289 -3.89 -2.63 15.90
C PHE A 289 -2.57 -2.20 16.57
N ALA A 290 -2.32 -0.91 16.75
CA ALA A 290 -1.03 -0.39 17.25
C ALA A 290 0.18 -1.04 16.54
N TRP A 291 0.04 -1.33 15.24
CA TRP A 291 1.07 -1.94 14.42
C TRP A 291 2.14 -0.87 14.16
N PRO A 292 3.42 -1.10 14.52
CA PRO A 292 4.49 -0.12 14.38
C PRO A 292 4.98 -0.02 12.93
N GLY A 293 4.06 0.31 12.02
CA GLY A 293 4.31 0.48 10.60
C GLY A 293 4.36 1.94 10.16
N PHE A 294 4.53 2.11 8.86
CA PHE A 294 4.59 3.39 8.15
C PHE A 294 3.34 4.25 8.34
N GLY A 295 2.16 3.64 8.29
CA GLY A 295 0.90 4.35 8.47
C GLY A 295 0.72 4.86 9.90
N GLN A 296 1.07 4.05 10.89
CA GLN A 296 1.07 4.49 12.28
C GLN A 296 2.13 5.59 12.53
N TYR A 297 3.30 5.49 11.90
CA TYR A 297 4.32 6.53 11.91
C TYR A 297 3.78 7.86 11.36
N LEU A 298 3.11 7.83 10.20
CA LEU A 298 2.47 8.99 9.58
C LEU A 298 1.42 9.61 10.51
N THR A 299 0.47 8.83 11.00
CA THR A 299 -0.60 9.32 11.89
C THR A 299 -0.03 9.93 13.17
N SER A 300 0.94 9.27 13.79
CA SER A 300 1.51 9.72 15.06
C SER A 300 2.29 11.03 14.89
N ASN A 301 2.99 11.22 13.78
CA ASN A 301 3.71 12.47 13.47
C ASN A 301 2.77 13.60 13.05
N LEU A 302 1.65 13.27 12.39
CA LEU A 302 0.61 14.23 12.06
C LEU A 302 -0.01 14.86 13.31
N ILE A 303 -0.26 14.05 14.35
CA ILE A 303 -0.87 14.51 15.60
C ILE A 303 0.04 15.50 16.35
N ILE A 304 1.35 15.28 16.35
CA ILE A 304 2.32 16.15 17.05
C ILE A 304 2.86 17.28 16.16
N GLY A 305 2.39 17.40 14.93
CA GLY A 305 2.79 18.47 14.01
C GLY A 305 4.18 18.32 13.39
N ASP A 306 4.76 17.11 13.35
CA ASP A 306 6.06 16.86 12.70
C ASP A 306 5.89 16.83 11.17
N MET A 307 5.95 18.02 10.56
CA MET A 307 5.70 18.18 9.12
C MET A 307 6.79 17.59 8.24
N ASN A 308 8.04 17.53 8.71
CA ASN A 308 9.11 16.87 7.96
C ASN A 308 8.76 15.40 7.74
N ALA A 309 8.35 14.70 8.80
CA ALA A 309 7.91 13.32 8.73
C ALA A 309 6.67 13.15 7.83
N VAL A 310 5.63 13.97 8.05
CA VAL A 310 4.36 13.87 7.31
C VAL A 310 4.55 14.09 5.82
N MET A 311 5.25 15.15 5.40
CA MET A 311 5.45 15.47 3.97
C MET A 311 6.29 14.40 3.27
N THR A 312 7.28 13.87 3.97
CA THR A 312 8.12 12.78 3.44
C THR A 312 7.31 11.52 3.24
N CYS A 313 6.45 11.16 4.19
CA CYS A 313 5.53 10.04 4.02
C CYS A 313 4.61 10.24 2.81
N VAL A 314 3.99 11.41 2.65
CA VAL A 314 3.11 11.72 1.51
C VAL A 314 3.87 11.58 0.19
N LEU A 315 5.10 12.11 0.12
CA LEU A 315 5.95 12.02 -1.06
C LEU A 315 6.28 10.55 -1.39
N ILE A 316 6.70 9.77 -0.39
CA ILE A 316 7.05 8.34 -0.56
C ILE A 316 5.85 7.54 -1.04
N VAL A 317 4.66 7.76 -0.47
CA VAL A 317 3.42 7.11 -0.93
C VAL A 317 3.18 7.44 -2.40
N GLY A 318 3.25 8.72 -2.79
CA GLY A 318 3.07 9.13 -4.18
C GLY A 318 4.10 8.51 -5.13
N VAL A 319 5.37 8.43 -4.73
CA VAL A 319 6.43 7.75 -5.50
C VAL A 319 6.14 6.25 -5.63
N ILE A 320 5.71 5.57 -4.56
CA ILE A 320 5.33 4.16 -4.61
C ILE A 320 4.15 3.94 -5.56
N PHE A 321 3.11 4.77 -5.50
CA PHE A 321 1.97 4.68 -6.42
C PHE A 321 2.38 4.88 -7.88
N ILE A 322 3.25 5.86 -8.17
CA ILE A 322 3.79 6.06 -9.52
C ILE A 322 4.60 4.82 -9.96
N GLY A 323 5.42 4.27 -9.07
CA GLY A 323 6.20 3.05 -9.32
C GLY A 323 5.33 1.83 -9.61
N LEU A 324 4.26 1.62 -8.84
CA LEU A 324 3.32 0.51 -9.04
C LEU A 324 2.52 0.64 -10.34
N ASN A 325 2.14 1.86 -10.72
CA ASN A 325 1.52 2.13 -12.02
C ASN A 325 2.49 1.83 -13.16
N LEU A 326 3.75 2.30 -13.07
CA LEU A 326 4.78 2.02 -14.06
C LEU A 326 5.06 0.51 -14.19
N LEU A 327 5.15 -0.19 -13.07
CA LEU A 327 5.31 -1.65 -13.04
C LEU A 327 4.14 -2.33 -13.75
N SER A 328 2.92 -1.89 -13.48
CA SER A 328 1.69 -2.40 -14.11
C SER A 328 1.69 -2.20 -15.62
N ASP A 329 2.08 -1.03 -16.10
CA ASP A 329 2.20 -0.72 -17.54
C ASP A 329 3.25 -1.59 -18.23
N ILE A 330 4.40 -1.81 -17.57
CA ILE A 330 5.48 -2.66 -18.08
C ILE A 330 5.01 -4.11 -18.19
N LEU A 331 4.35 -4.63 -17.14
CA LEU A 331 3.82 -5.99 -17.12
C LEU A 331 2.79 -6.18 -18.24
N TYR A 332 1.93 -5.20 -18.47
CA TYR A 332 0.97 -5.22 -19.57
C TYR A 332 1.67 -5.31 -20.93
N ARG A 333 2.68 -4.46 -21.19
CA ARG A 333 3.46 -4.48 -22.46
C ARG A 333 4.26 -5.76 -22.66
N PHE A 334 4.79 -6.35 -21.59
CA PHE A 334 5.61 -7.55 -21.68
C PHE A 334 4.78 -8.79 -22.02
N PHE A 335 3.60 -8.91 -21.40
CA PHE A 335 2.78 -10.11 -21.50
C PHE A 335 1.62 -10.04 -22.51
N ASP A 336 1.23 -8.87 -23.04
CA ASP A 336 0.25 -8.77 -24.13
C ASP A 336 0.92 -8.99 -25.50
N PRO A 337 0.71 -10.14 -26.18
CA PRO A 337 1.34 -10.45 -27.46
C PRO A 337 0.87 -9.53 -28.60
N ARG A 338 -0.25 -8.81 -28.43
CA ARG A 338 -0.82 -7.90 -29.44
C ARG A 338 -0.07 -6.58 -29.54
N THR A 339 0.85 -6.30 -28.60
CA THR A 339 1.70 -5.10 -28.61
C THR A 339 3.00 -5.27 -29.42
N ARG A 340 3.27 -6.46 -30.00
CA ARG A 340 4.46 -6.76 -30.83
C ARG A 340 4.23 -6.59 -32.34
#